data_AF-A0A3N5L0Z1-F1
#
_entry.id   AF-A0A3N5L0Z1-F1
#
_cell.length_a   1.000
_cell.length_b   1.000
_cell.length_c   1.000
_cell.angle_alpha   90.00
_cell.angle_beta   90.00
_cell.angle_gamma   90.00
#
_symmetry.space_group_name_H-M   'P 1'
#
loop_
_entity.id
_entity.type
_entity.pdbx_description
1 polymer ?
#
loop_
_entity_poly.entity_id
_entity_poly.type
_entity_poly.pdbx_seq_one_letter_code
_entity_poly.pdbx_strand_id
1 'polypeptide(L)' 'MSEFRSKLQRGVVVFDGGVGTYLYEKGVYVNTCFDELNLTAPYLVSGVHRDYVGAGADVIETNTFG' A
#
# COMPACT_ATOMS: atom_id res chain seq x y z
N MET A 1 -16.60 5.72 13.32
CA MET A 1 -15.35 6.45 13.64
C MET A 1 -14.46 5.73 14.68
N SER A 2 -14.58 4.40 14.88
CA SER A 2 -13.99 3.74 16.07
C SER A 2 -12.88 2.72 15.81
N GLU A 3 -12.76 2.13 14.62
CA GLU A 3 -11.86 0.96 14.43
C GLU A 3 -10.38 1.31 14.60
N PHE A 4 -9.90 2.33 13.87
CA PHE A 4 -8.49 2.76 13.97
C PHE A 4 -8.12 3.23 15.39
N ARG A 5 -8.97 4.05 16.02
CA ARG A 5 -8.77 4.49 17.42
C ARG A 5 -8.77 3.32 18.38
N SER A 6 -9.63 2.31 18.17
CA SER A 6 -9.67 1.10 18.98
C SER A 6 -8.41 0.25 18.79
N LYS A 7 -7.90 0.11 17.57
CA LYS A 7 -6.62 -0.57 17.29
C LYS A 7 -5.45 0.10 18.01
N LEU A 8 -5.34 1.43 17.93
CA LEU A 8 -4.28 2.20 18.61
C LEU A 8 -4.27 1.98 20.14
N GLN A 9 -5.43 1.77 20.75
CA GLN A 9 -5.53 1.50 22.20
C GLN A 9 -5.13 0.07 22.59
N ARG A 10 -5.15 -0.88 21.64
CA ARG A 10 -4.91 -2.31 21.89
C ARG A 10 -3.45 -2.72 21.72
N GLY A 11 -2.64 -1.90 21.07
CA GLY A 11 -1.22 -2.17 20.86
C GLY A 11 -0.62 -1.40 19.69
N VAL A 12 0.48 -1.94 19.16
CA VAL A 12 1.15 -1.40 17.96
C VAL A 12 0.25 -1.60 16.75
N VAL A 13 0.14 -0.58 15.91
CA VAL A 13 -0.53 -0.63 14.61
C VAL A 13 0.54 -0.56 13.54
N VAL A 14 0.63 -1.59 12.71
CA VAL A 14 1.65 -1.70 11.67
C VAL A 14 1.10 -1.14 10.36
N PHE A 15 1.72 -0.08 9.85
CA PHE A 15 1.40 0.44 8.51
C PHE A 15 2.14 -0.37 7.45
N ASP A 16 1.71 -0.27 6.19
CA ASP A 16 2.44 -0.83 5.06
C ASP A 16 3.79 -0.14 4.83
N GLY A 17 4.54 -0.67 3.87
CA GLY A 17 5.85 -0.16 3.50
C GLY A 17 5.80 0.76 2.28
N GLY A 18 6.96 1.01 1.69
CA GLY A 18 7.08 1.83 0.48
C GLY A 18 6.41 1.18 -0.73
N VAL A 19 5.21 1.62 -1.09
CA VAL A 19 4.48 1.13 -2.28
C VAL A 19 5.26 1.40 -3.56
N GLY A 20 5.79 2.62 -3.75
CA GLY A 20 6.58 2.98 -4.93
C GLY A 20 7.87 2.16 -5.09
N THR A 21 8.59 1.93 -3.98
CA THR A 21 9.79 1.06 -3.97
C THR A 21 9.44 -0.36 -4.38
N TYR A 22 8.34 -0.91 -3.87
CA TYR A 22 7.95 -2.28 -4.17
C TYR A 22 7.37 -2.43 -5.59
N LEU A 23 6.70 -1.41 -6.11
CA LEU A 23 6.32 -1.34 -7.54
C LEU A 23 7.56 -1.32 -8.44
N TYR A 24 8.62 -0.60 -8.03
CA TYR A 24 9.91 -0.60 -8.74
C TYR A 24 10.54 -1.99 -8.79
N GLU A 25 10.55 -2.73 -7.68
CA GLU A 25 11.02 -4.12 -7.65
C GLU A 25 10.19 -5.06 -8.54
N LYS A 26 8.90 -4.76 -8.74
CA LYS A 26 8.02 -5.48 -9.68
C LYS A 26 8.14 -5.00 -11.14
N GLY A 27 9.11 -4.14 -11.45
CA GLY A 27 9.44 -3.71 -12.81
C GLY A 27 8.73 -2.43 -13.28
N VAL A 28 8.12 -1.66 -12.37
CA VAL A 28 7.56 -0.34 -12.69
C VAL A 28 8.58 0.75 -12.40
N TYR A 29 9.13 1.35 -13.44
CA TYR A 29 10.21 2.33 -13.28
C TYR A 29 9.68 3.74 -12.98
N VAL A 30 10.55 4.58 -12.42
CA VAL A 30 10.26 5.95 -11.94
C VAL A 30 9.78 6.93 -13.01
N ASN A 31 9.84 6.56 -14.29
CA ASN A 31 9.32 7.34 -15.40
C ASN A 31 7.80 7.13 -15.63
N THR A 32 7.15 6.29 -14.82
CA THR A 32 5.70 6.06 -14.84
C THR A 32 5.05 6.74 -13.63
N CYS A 33 3.85 7.30 -13.82
CA CYS A 33 3.05 7.80 -12.71
C CYS A 33 2.50 6.60 -11.91
N PHE A 34 2.93 6.42 -10.67
CA PHE A 34 2.47 5.29 -9.86
C PHE A 34 0.98 5.38 -9.53
N ASP A 35 0.44 6.58 -9.34
CA ASP A 35 -1.00 6.81 -9.14
C ASP A 35 -1.84 6.38 -10.37
N GLU A 36 -1.33 6.58 -11.58
CA GLU A 36 -2.01 6.16 -12.83
C GLU A 36 -2.21 4.64 -12.88
N LEU A 37 -1.34 3.86 -12.23
CA LEU A 37 -1.46 2.40 -12.17
C LEU A 37 -2.74 1.94 -11.49
N ASN A 38 -3.37 2.77 -10.66
CA ASN A 38 -4.70 2.48 -10.12
C ASN A 38 -5.73 2.27 -11.23
N LEU A 39 -5.54 2.91 -12.39
CA LEU A 39 -6.44 2.83 -13.53
C LEU A 39 -5.89 1.92 -14.63
N THR A 40 -4.59 2.03 -14.93
CA THR A 40 -3.97 1.33 -16.08
C THR A 40 -3.51 -0.09 -15.74
N ALA A 41 -3.14 -0.36 -14.48
CA ALA A 41 -2.69 -1.67 -14.03
C ALA A 41 -3.10 -1.97 -12.57
N PRO A 42 -4.41 -1.94 -12.23
CA PRO A 42 -4.90 -2.06 -10.85
C PRO A 42 -4.51 -3.39 -10.17
N TYR A 43 -4.21 -4.42 -10.96
CA TYR A 43 -3.74 -5.71 -10.44
C TYR A 43 -2.35 -5.61 -9.81
N LEU A 44 -1.47 -4.73 -10.29
CA LEU A 44 -0.15 -4.50 -9.69
C LEU A 44 -0.29 -3.84 -8.32
N VAL A 45 -1.08 -2.76 -8.25
CA VAL A 45 -1.33 -2.02 -6.99
C VAL A 45 -2.00 -2.91 -5.96
N SER A 46 -3.08 -3.62 -6.35
CA SER A 46 -3.76 -4.55 -5.44
C SER A 46 -2.89 -5.75 -5.04
N GLY A 47 -2.00 -6.21 -5.92
CA GLY A 47 -1.00 -7.22 -5.58
C GLY A 47 -0.03 -6.74 -4.51
N VAL A 48 0.53 -5.53 -4.66
CA VAL A 48 1.40 -4.89 -3.66
C VAL A 48 0.70 -4.77 -2.30
N HIS A 49 -0.53 -4.27 -2.26
CA HIS A 49 -1.27 -4.16 -0.99
C HIS A 49 -1.57 -5.53 -0.39
N ARG A 50 -1.89 -6.56 -1.20
CA ARG A 50 -2.09 -7.93 -0.70
C ARG A 50 -0.81 -8.51 -0.09
N ASP A 51 0.34 -8.24 -0.69
CA ASP A 51 1.63 -8.67 -0.15
C ASP A 51 1.90 -8.02 1.22
N TYR A 52 1.59 -6.72 1.39
CA TYR A 52 1.70 -6.03 2.68
C TYR A 52 0.71 -6.56 3.73
N VAL A 53 -0.54 -6.84 3.35
CA VAL A 53 -1.51 -7.50 4.24
C VAL A 53 -0.98 -8.88 4.65
N GLY A 54 -0.44 -9.66 3.72
CA GLY A 54 0.16 -10.96 3.99
C GLY A 54 1.39 -10.90 4.91
N ALA A 55 2.13 -9.79 4.88
CA ALA A 55 3.24 -9.50 5.79
C ALA A 55 2.81 -9.00 7.18
N GLY A 56 1.51 -8.75 7.38
CA GLY A 56 0.95 -8.33 8.68
C GLY A 56 0.66 -6.84 8.81
N ALA A 57 0.58 -6.08 7.71
CA ALA A 57 0.13 -4.70 7.76
C ALA A 57 -1.33 -4.60 8.27
N ASP A 58 -1.54 -3.75 9.28
CA ASP A 58 -2.83 -3.41 9.85
C ASP A 58 -3.56 -2.31 9.08
N VAL A 59 -2.78 -1.47 8.40
CA VAL A 59 -3.24 -0.29 7.65
C VAL A 59 -2.56 -0.31 6.29
N ILE A 60 -3.34 -0.02 5.26
CA ILE A 60 -2.88 0.16 3.90
C ILE A 60 -3.06 1.62 3.53
N GLU A 61 -1.99 2.27 3.07
CA GLU A 61 -2.06 3.60 2.50
C GLU A 61 -2.50 3.53 1.04
N THR A 62 -3.34 4.48 0.61
CA THR A 62 -3.81 4.52 -0.78
C THR A 62 -2.67 4.92 -1.70
N ASN A 63 -2.60 4.31 -2.88
CA ASN A 63 -1.64 4.66 -3.92
C ASN A 63 -2.04 5.98 -4.63
N THR A 64 -2.08 7.09 -3.91
CA THR A 64 -2.61 8.39 -4.37
C THR A 64 -1.72 9.54 -3.90
N PHE A 65 -0.42 9.45 -4.15
CA PHE A 65 0.59 10.35 -3.58
C PHE A 65 0.89 11.59 -4.44
N GLY A 66 0.63 11.53 -5.75
CA GLY A 66 0.88 12.64 -6.68
C GLY A 66 2.35 12.95 -6.91
#